data_AF-A0ABD5RDD1-F1
#
_entry.id   AF-A0ABD5RDD1-F1
#
_cell.length_a   1.000
_cell.length_b   1.000
_cell.length_c   1.000
_cell.angle_alpha   90.00
_cell.angle_beta   90.00
_cell.angle_gamma   90.00
#
_symmetry.space_group_name_H-M   'P 1'
#
loop_
_entity.id
_entity.type
_entity.pdbx_description
1 polymer ?
#
loop_
_entity_poly.entity_id
_entity_poly.type
_entity_poly.pdbx_seq_one_letter_code
_entity_poly.pdbx_strand_id
1 'polypeptide(L)'
;MSDPYDCRLPAGWTAGQDGDAVAYTNPTGTRRVTITEFSRGLALFWWVDAARRPTQSGDWEPATTGAGESFRDPERAVRAAETVVSRFAEGVGVADSDPESHEVGDEAVADGG
;
A
#
# COMPACT_ATOMS: atom_id res chain seq x y z
N MET A 1 7.10 -19.03 -9.50
CA MET A 1 5.69 -19.30 -9.20
C MET A 1 4.87 -18.41 -10.13
N SER A 2 3.81 -18.92 -10.75
CA SER A 2 2.93 -18.07 -11.57
C SER A 2 2.05 -17.23 -10.66
N ASP A 3 1.84 -15.96 -11.01
CA ASP A 3 0.90 -15.08 -10.32
C ASP A 3 -0.53 -15.61 -10.51
N PRO A 4 -1.24 -16.06 -9.45
CA PRO A 4 -2.57 -16.62 -9.60
C PRO A 4 -3.64 -15.57 -9.91
N TYR A 5 -3.35 -14.30 -9.70
CA TYR A 5 -4.27 -13.18 -9.95
C TYR A 5 -3.96 -12.44 -11.26
N ASP A 6 -2.88 -12.81 -11.95
CA ASP A 6 -2.41 -12.21 -13.21
C ASP A 6 -2.38 -10.67 -13.16
N CYS A 7 -1.88 -10.11 -12.05
CA CYS A 7 -1.79 -8.68 -11.85
C CYS A 7 -0.84 -8.04 -12.87
N ARG A 8 -1.24 -6.89 -13.41
CA ARG A 8 -0.39 -6.06 -14.26
C ARG A 8 0.63 -5.31 -13.42
N LEU A 9 1.84 -5.85 -13.37
CA LEU A 9 2.92 -5.30 -12.56
C LEU A 9 3.81 -4.33 -13.34
N PRO A 10 4.20 -3.17 -12.75
CA PRO A 10 5.24 -2.30 -13.29
C PRO A 10 6.59 -3.01 -13.39
N ALA A 11 7.51 -2.44 -14.17
CA ALA A 11 8.81 -3.05 -14.42
C ALA A 11 9.58 -3.40 -13.13
N GLY A 12 10.05 -4.64 -13.05
CA GLY A 12 10.87 -5.17 -11.94
C GLY A 12 10.10 -5.49 -10.66
N TRP A 13 8.78 -5.24 -10.61
CA TRP A 13 7.94 -5.82 -9.58
C TRP A 13 7.83 -7.32 -9.77
N THR A 14 7.67 -8.03 -8.66
CA THR A 14 7.61 -9.49 -8.64
C THR A 14 6.42 -9.96 -7.82
N ALA A 15 5.78 -11.03 -8.26
CA ALA A 15 4.77 -11.76 -7.50
C ALA A 15 5.42 -12.94 -6.76
N GLY A 16 5.01 -13.19 -5.53
CA GLY A 16 5.44 -14.33 -4.73
C GLY A 16 4.40 -14.70 -3.68
N GLN A 17 4.52 -15.91 -3.13
CA GLN A 17 3.68 -16.34 -2.01
C GLN A 17 4.25 -15.79 -0.69
N ASP A 18 3.40 -15.28 0.18
CA ASP A 18 3.72 -14.84 1.54
C ASP A 18 2.67 -15.37 2.52
N GLY A 19 2.96 -16.51 3.15
CA GLY A 19 1.98 -17.26 3.93
C GLY A 19 0.77 -17.65 3.07
N ASP A 20 -0.43 -17.27 3.52
CA ASP A 20 -1.70 -17.48 2.80
C ASP A 20 -2.02 -16.37 1.78
N ALA A 21 -1.13 -15.40 1.62
CA ALA A 21 -1.30 -14.27 0.71
C ALA A 21 -0.40 -14.38 -0.53
N VAL A 22 -0.80 -13.68 -1.59
CA VAL A 22 0.08 -13.38 -2.72
C VAL A 22 0.62 -11.97 -2.54
N ALA A 23 1.95 -11.83 -2.54
CA ALA A 23 2.65 -10.57 -2.36
C ALA A 23 3.27 -10.08 -3.67
N TYR A 24 3.00 -8.82 -3.99
CA TYR A 24 3.67 -8.06 -5.04
C TYR A 24 4.70 -7.16 -4.39
N THR A 25 5.97 -7.34 -4.74
CA THR A 25 7.08 -6.62 -4.12
C THR A 25 7.85 -5.83 -5.16
N ASN A 26 8.19 -4.59 -4.82
CA ASN A 26 8.94 -3.72 -5.70
C ASN A 26 10.43 -4.14 -5.81
N PRO A 27 11.18 -3.67 -6.81
CA PRO A 27 12.57 -4.09 -7.04
C PRO A 27 13.52 -3.86 -5.86
N THR A 28 13.30 -2.82 -5.06
CA THR A 28 14.13 -2.50 -3.88
C THR A 28 13.74 -3.34 -2.66
N GLY A 29 12.62 -4.07 -2.73
CA GLY A 29 12.08 -4.84 -1.63
C GLY A 29 11.62 -3.99 -0.46
N THR A 30 11.23 -2.73 -0.65
CA THR A 30 10.78 -1.80 0.41
C THR A 30 9.30 -1.45 0.34
N ARG A 31 8.61 -1.84 -0.72
CA ARG A 31 7.16 -1.71 -0.90
C ARG A 31 6.57 -3.08 -1.21
N ARG A 32 5.43 -3.37 -0.61
CA ARG A 32 4.69 -4.61 -0.81
C ARG A 32 3.20 -4.36 -0.85
N VAL A 33 2.51 -5.05 -1.73
CA VAL A 33 1.04 -5.14 -1.77
C VAL A 33 0.69 -6.62 -1.65
N THR A 34 -0.28 -6.99 -0.83
CA THR A 34 -0.70 -8.37 -0.65
C THR A 34 -2.18 -8.54 -0.96
N ILE A 35 -2.53 -9.67 -1.57
CA ILE A 35 -3.91 -10.14 -1.70
C ILE A 35 -4.04 -11.40 -0.85
N THR A 36 -4.87 -11.33 0.20
CA THR A 36 -5.17 -12.45 1.09
C THR A 36 -6.58 -12.94 0.79
N GLU A 37 -6.71 -14.20 0.38
CA GLU A 37 -8.01 -14.86 0.25
C GLU A 37 -8.43 -15.42 1.62
N PHE A 38 -9.67 -15.17 2.03
CA PHE A 38 -10.21 -15.71 3.27
C PHE A 38 -11.71 -15.97 3.17
N SER A 39 -12.20 -16.98 3.89
CA SER A 39 -13.63 -17.30 3.98
C SER A 39 -14.24 -16.78 5.28
N ARG A 40 -15.47 -16.27 5.22
CA ARG A 40 -16.29 -15.98 6.40
C ARG A 40 -17.70 -16.53 6.21
N GLY A 41 -18.02 -17.60 6.94
CA GLY A 41 -19.25 -18.36 6.71
C GLY A 41 -19.20 -19.10 5.38
N LEU A 42 -20.21 -18.91 4.52
CA LEU A 42 -20.28 -19.53 3.18
C LEU A 42 -19.81 -18.58 2.07
N ALA A 43 -19.15 -17.47 2.42
CA ALA A 43 -18.71 -16.46 1.47
C ALA A 43 -17.17 -16.36 1.47
N LEU A 44 -16.62 -16.20 0.28
CA LEU A 44 -15.21 -15.95 0.03
C LEU A 44 -14.97 -14.44 -0.11
N PHE A 45 -13.83 -13.99 0.40
CA PHE A 45 -13.42 -12.59 0.41
C PHE A 45 -11.94 -12.47 0.06
N TRP A 46 -11.56 -11.32 -0.46
CA TRP A 46 -10.18 -10.95 -0.71
C TRP A 46 -9.86 -9.67 0.03
N TRP A 47 -8.77 -9.66 0.78
CA TRP A 47 -8.24 -8.49 1.46
C TRP A 47 -7.03 -7.99 0.71
N VAL A 48 -7.00 -6.69 0.38
CA VAL A 48 -5.81 -6.06 -0.19
C VAL A 48 -5.14 -5.23 0.88
N ASP A 49 -3.88 -5.55 1.20
CA ASP A 49 -3.06 -4.80 2.16
C ASP A 49 -1.82 -4.22 1.48
N ALA A 50 -1.30 -3.10 2.01
CA ALA A 50 -0.11 -2.44 1.49
C ALA A 50 0.82 -2.13 2.64
N ALA A 51 2.10 -2.40 2.44
CA ALA A 51 3.11 -2.21 3.46
C ALA A 51 4.37 -1.57 2.87
N ARG A 52 5.08 -0.86 3.75
CA ARG A 52 6.39 -0.27 3.48
C ARG A 52 7.38 -0.69 4.55
N ARG A 53 8.66 -0.69 4.21
CA ARG A 53 9.73 -0.80 5.20
C ARG A 53 10.88 0.11 4.83
N PRO A 54 11.64 0.63 5.81
CA PRO A 54 12.72 1.58 5.54
C PRO A 54 13.87 0.97 4.73
N THR A 55 14.12 -0.33 4.90
CA THR A 55 15.18 -1.06 4.20
C THR A 55 14.73 -2.49 3.89
N GLN A 56 15.46 -3.21 3.04
CA GLN A 56 15.15 -4.60 2.70
C GLN A 56 15.21 -5.59 3.89
N SER A 57 15.80 -5.17 5.02
CA SER A 57 15.87 -5.97 6.25
C SER A 57 15.06 -5.36 7.39
N GLY A 58 14.37 -4.24 7.16
CA GLY A 58 13.52 -3.60 8.16
C GLY A 58 12.16 -4.28 8.31
N ASP A 59 11.47 -3.92 9.38
CA ASP A 59 10.11 -4.38 9.64
C ASP A 59 9.11 -3.74 8.69
N TRP A 60 8.08 -4.50 8.33
CA TRP A 60 6.97 -4.02 7.53
C TRP A 60 6.02 -3.19 8.38
N GLU A 61 5.73 -1.99 7.90
CA GLU A 61 4.76 -1.07 8.46
C GLU A 61 3.60 -0.90 7.47
N PRO A 62 2.34 -0.86 7.95
CA PRO A 62 1.19 -0.59 7.08
C PRO A 62 1.38 0.72 6.32
N ALA A 63 1.07 0.70 5.03
CA ALA A 63 0.89 1.89 4.22
C ALA A 63 -0.62 2.16 4.17
N THR A 64 -1.08 3.18 4.89
CA THR A 64 -2.48 3.47 5.26
C THR A 64 -3.45 3.77 4.11
N THR A 65 -3.10 3.47 2.86
CA THR A 65 -3.71 4.10 1.68
C THR A 65 -4.13 3.08 0.62
N GLY A 66 -5.45 3.03 0.39
CA GLY A 66 -6.06 2.19 -0.65
C GLY A 66 -5.99 0.68 -0.39
N ALA A 67 -5.45 0.30 0.76
CA ALA A 67 -5.30 -1.06 1.22
C ALA A 67 -5.85 -1.13 2.65
N GLY A 68 -6.69 -2.11 2.93
CA GLY A 68 -7.59 -2.10 4.09
C GLY A 68 -9.06 -2.37 3.76
N GLU A 69 -9.39 -2.75 2.53
CA GLU A 69 -10.76 -3.09 2.13
C GLU A 69 -10.87 -4.59 1.83
N SER A 70 -12.00 -5.17 2.25
CA SER A 70 -12.39 -6.52 1.86
C SER A 70 -13.30 -6.49 0.64
N PHE A 71 -12.97 -7.28 -0.37
CA PHE A 71 -13.73 -7.43 -1.61
C PHE A 71 -14.46 -8.79 -1.62
N ARG A 72 -15.64 -8.83 -2.25
CA ARG A 72 -16.38 -10.07 -2.54
C ARG A 72 -16.21 -10.55 -3.98
N ASP A 73 -15.46 -9.80 -4.77
CA ASP A 73 -15.19 -10.06 -6.16
C ASP A 73 -13.67 -10.04 -6.38
N PRO A 74 -13.08 -11.12 -6.93
CA PRO A 74 -11.64 -11.22 -7.07
C PRO A 74 -11.12 -10.19 -8.08
N GLU A 75 -11.83 -9.90 -9.18
CA GLU A 75 -11.37 -8.92 -10.17
C GLU A 75 -11.29 -7.51 -9.59
N ARG A 76 -12.22 -7.13 -8.71
CA ARG A 76 -12.15 -5.87 -7.97
C ARG A 76 -10.96 -5.83 -7.01
N ALA A 77 -10.63 -6.93 -6.36
CA ALA A 77 -9.43 -7.02 -5.51
C ALA A 77 -8.15 -6.86 -6.35
N VAL A 78 -8.08 -7.51 -7.51
CA VAL A 78 -6.96 -7.38 -8.46
C VAL A 78 -6.79 -5.92 -8.91
N ARG A 79 -7.87 -5.26 -9.35
CA ARG A 79 -7.81 -3.85 -9.76
C ARG A 79 -7.38 -2.92 -8.62
N ALA A 80 -7.82 -3.21 -7.39
CA ALA A 80 -7.39 -2.46 -6.21
C ALA A 80 -5.88 -2.65 -5.97
N ALA A 81 -5.38 -3.88 -6.02
CA ALA A 81 -3.95 -4.16 -5.89
C ALA A 81 -3.12 -3.48 -6.99
N GLU A 82 -3.53 -3.58 -8.25
CA GLU A 82 -2.87 -2.93 -9.39
C GLU A 82 -2.83 -1.40 -9.23
N THR A 83 -3.90 -0.81 -8.71
CA THR A 83 -3.97 0.63 -8.43
C THR A 83 -2.94 1.04 -7.37
N VAL A 84 -2.83 0.28 -6.28
CA VAL A 84 -1.86 0.57 -5.21
C VAL A 84 -0.43 0.37 -5.70
N VAL A 85 -0.16 -0.73 -6.41
CA VAL A 85 1.15 -1.01 -7.02
C VAL A 85 1.56 0.13 -7.97
N SER A 86 0.64 0.61 -8.81
CA SER A 86 0.91 1.73 -9.73
C SER A 86 1.28 3.00 -8.97
N ARG A 87 0.52 3.35 -7.92
CA ARG A 87 0.83 4.52 -7.07
C ARG A 87 2.20 4.43 -6.41
N PHE A 88 2.59 3.24 -5.92
CA PHE A 88 3.93 3.02 -5.38
C PHE A 88 5.02 3.19 -6.45
N ALA A 89 4.77 2.74 -7.68
CA ALA A 89 5.72 2.87 -8.79
C ALA A 89 5.90 4.33 -9.24
N GLU A 90 4.84 5.14 -9.16
CA GLU A 90 4.88 6.57 -9.50
C GLU A 90 5.62 7.41 -8.44
N GLY A 91 6.05 6.82 -7.32
CA GLY A 91 6.71 7.55 -6.24
C GLY A 91 5.80 8.57 -5.56
N VAL A 92 4.49 8.52 -5.87
CA VAL A 92 3.46 9.20 -5.10
C VAL A 92 3.45 8.49 -3.76
N GLY A 93 4.28 8.99 -2.84
CA GLY A 93 4.15 8.73 -1.42
C GLY A 93 2.70 9.01 -1.11
N VAL A 94 1.93 7.95 -0.92
CA VAL A 94 0.50 8.07 -0.77
C VAL A 94 0.34 8.76 0.58
N ALA A 95 0.03 10.05 0.52
CA ALA A 95 0.27 10.97 1.62
C ALA A 95 -0.27 10.39 2.92
N ASP A 96 0.65 10.20 3.88
CA ASP A 96 0.33 10.57 5.25
C ASP A 96 -0.21 11.99 5.11
N SER A 97 -1.52 12.19 5.31
CA SER A 97 -1.97 13.53 5.62
C SER A 97 -1.23 13.87 6.91
N ASP A 98 -0.14 14.62 6.75
CA ASP A 98 0.63 15.27 7.79
C ASP A 98 -0.38 15.81 8.82
N PRO A 99 -0.47 15.26 10.04
CA PRO A 99 -1.29 15.87 11.07
C PRO A 99 -0.59 17.15 11.51
N GLU A 100 -0.86 18.24 10.79
CA GLU A 100 -0.65 19.62 11.19
C GLU A 100 0.69 19.93 11.88
N SER A 101 1.76 20.17 11.11
CA SER A 101 2.75 21.17 11.53
C SER A 101 2.25 22.57 11.15
N HIS A 102 1.33 23.11 11.94
CA HIS A 102 1.03 24.54 11.90
C HIS A 102 2.20 25.28 12.55
N GLU A 103 3.22 25.64 11.76
CA GLU A 103 4.17 26.67 12.16
C GLU A 103 3.38 27.98 12.33
N VAL A 104 3.01 28.27 13.58
CA VAL A 104 2.51 29.59 13.96
C VAL A 104 3.63 30.59 13.69
N GLY A 105 3.45 31.40 12.64
CA GLY A 105 4.33 32.51 12.34
C GLY A 105 4.40 33.46 13.53
N ASP A 106 5.63 33.71 13.98
CA ASP A 106 5.97 34.78 14.91
C ASP A 106 5.67 36.13 14.23
N GLU A 107 4.46 36.65 14.42
CA GLU A 107 4.11 38.00 14.01
C GLU A 107 4.66 38.97 15.05
N ALA A 108 5.89 39.45 14.82
CA ALA A 108 6.45 40.58 15.53
C ALA A 108 5.61 41.83 15.24
N VAL A 109 4.69 42.14 16.15
CA VAL A 109 4.00 43.43 16.18
C VAL A 109 5.00 44.53 16.54
N ALA A 110 5.37 45.31 15.53
CA ALA A 110 6.00 46.61 15.72
C ALA A 110 4.93 47.58 16.27
N ASP A 111 5.09 48.04 17.51
CA ASP A 111 4.41 49.23 18.00
C ASP A 111 5.45 50.32 18.22
N GLY A 112 5.30 51.41 17.47
CA GLY A 112 6.05 52.65 17.63
C GLY A 112 5.20 53.67 18.39
N GLY A 113 5.84 54.35 19.35
CA GLY A 113 5.33 55.51 20.06
C GLY A 113 6.42 56.18 20.86
#